data_AF-B1KR15-F1
#
_entry.id   AF-B1KR15-F1
#
_cell.length_a   1.000
_cell.length_b   1.000
_cell.length_c   1.000
_cell.angle_alpha   90.00
_cell.angle_beta   90.00
_cell.angle_gamma   90.00
#
_symmetry.space_group_name_H-M   'P 1'
#
loop_
_entity.id
_entity.type
_entity.pdbx_description
1 polymer ?
#
loop_
_entity_poly.entity_id
_entity_poly.type
_entity_poly.pdbx_seq_one_letter_code
_entity_poly.pdbx_strand_id
1 'polypeptide(L)'
;MDGVIKLIISFLGGGVIAGLISWARIARSERENRKTEHIKAQVNNLYGPLYFFTSQNVQLLELNRNLMSAYNDEYVDQNWALAPETQKSINEETSTTIDIANTYVKNIIANNQKIVELLQNNSEYIDPEDNDVFHKVVIDNIRDMVEKEESGKLRTPFMVYKSVGDIFFVRQEFNELVINKFLSKNNELKKYH
;
A
#
# COMPACT_ATOMS: atom_id res chain seq x y z
N MET A 1 5.85 -65.37 -35.59
CA MET A 1 5.17 -64.81 -34.40
C MET A 1 5.99 -63.69 -33.74
N ASP A 2 7.33 -63.72 -33.81
CA ASP A 2 8.22 -62.71 -33.19
C ASP A 2 8.02 -61.25 -33.64
N GLY A 3 7.57 -61.00 -34.87
CA GLY A 3 7.34 -59.63 -35.37
C GLY A 3 6.15 -58.91 -34.72
N VAL A 4 5.09 -59.66 -34.35
CA VAL A 4 3.87 -59.10 -33.75
C VAL A 4 4.10 -58.73 -32.28
N ILE A 5 4.87 -59.54 -31.55
CA ILE A 5 5.23 -59.29 -30.15
C ILE A 5 6.14 -58.05 -30.04
N LYS A 6 7.12 -57.87 -30.94
CA LYS A 6 7.93 -56.65 -30.99
C LYS A 6 7.11 -55.41 -31.33
N LEU A 7 6.14 -55.52 -32.24
CA LEU A 7 5.26 -54.40 -32.60
C LEU A 7 4.39 -53.96 -31.41
N ILE A 8 3.77 -54.91 -30.70
CA ILE A 8 2.94 -54.65 -29.51
C ILE A 8 3.75 -54.02 -28.37
N ILE A 9 4.97 -54.51 -28.13
CA ILE A 9 5.88 -53.94 -27.12
C ILE A 9 6.33 -52.53 -27.50
N SER A 10 6.60 -52.27 -28.79
CA SER A 10 6.97 -50.92 -29.26
C SER A 10 5.80 -49.93 -29.22
N PHE A 11 4.56 -50.40 -29.46
CA PHE A 11 3.35 -49.58 -29.43
C PHE A 11 2.92 -49.27 -27.99
N LEU A 12 2.99 -50.26 -27.09
CA LEU A 12 2.77 -50.08 -25.64
C LEU A 12 3.86 -49.21 -25.00
N GLY A 13 5.13 -49.41 -25.39
CA GLY A 13 6.25 -48.60 -24.91
C GLY A 13 6.17 -47.13 -25.36
N GLY A 14 5.76 -46.89 -26.61
CA GLY A 14 5.52 -45.53 -27.13
C GLY A 14 4.36 -44.82 -26.42
N GLY A 15 3.25 -45.53 -26.13
CA GLY A 15 2.11 -45.00 -25.38
C GLY A 15 2.45 -44.63 -23.94
N VAL A 16 3.25 -45.45 -23.25
CA VAL A 16 3.71 -45.17 -21.88
C VAL A 16 4.63 -43.94 -21.85
N ILE A 17 5.58 -43.83 -22.78
CA ILE A 17 6.48 -42.66 -22.86
C ILE A 17 5.70 -41.39 -23.19
N ALA A 18 4.77 -41.44 -24.15
CA ALA A 18 3.90 -40.31 -24.46
C ALA A 18 3.03 -39.90 -23.26
N GLY A 19 2.50 -40.87 -22.51
CA GLY A 19 1.76 -40.64 -21.27
C GLY A 19 2.60 -39.95 -20.19
N LEU A 20 3.84 -40.40 -19.98
CA LEU A 20 4.76 -39.77 -19.01
C LEU A 20 5.16 -38.35 -19.43
N ILE A 21 5.43 -38.11 -20.71
CA ILE A 21 5.73 -36.76 -21.24
C ILE A 21 4.52 -35.83 -21.07
N SER A 22 3.31 -36.33 -21.37
CA SER A 22 2.06 -35.58 -21.20
C SER A 22 1.83 -35.24 -19.73
N TRP A 23 1.97 -36.21 -18.83
CA TRP A 23 1.84 -36.01 -17.38
C TRP A 23 2.85 -34.99 -16.86
N ALA A 24 4.13 -35.09 -17.25
CA ALA A 24 5.16 -34.14 -16.86
C ALA A 24 4.84 -32.71 -17.36
N ARG A 25 4.31 -32.57 -18.59
CA ARG A 25 3.85 -31.28 -19.12
C ARG A 25 2.65 -30.74 -18.36
N ILE A 26 1.67 -31.57 -18.05
CA ILE A 26 0.47 -31.18 -17.29
C ILE A 26 0.88 -30.73 -15.87
N ALA A 27 1.70 -31.51 -15.18
CA ALA A 27 2.18 -31.18 -13.84
C ALA A 27 2.96 -29.86 -13.82
N ARG A 28 3.80 -29.61 -14.84
CA ARG A 28 4.49 -28.33 -15.00
C ARG A 28 3.52 -27.18 -15.26
N SER A 29 2.57 -27.36 -16.18
CA SER A 29 1.56 -26.35 -16.50
C SER A 29 0.69 -26.01 -15.28
N GLU A 30 0.29 -27.01 -14.50
CA GLU A 30 -0.51 -26.81 -13.29
C GLU A 30 0.27 -26.06 -12.21
N ARG A 31 1.58 -26.33 -12.07
CA ARG A 31 2.45 -25.57 -11.17
C ARG A 31 2.57 -24.10 -11.57
N GLU A 32 2.76 -23.82 -12.85
CA GLU A 32 2.80 -22.43 -13.37
C GLU A 32 1.45 -21.73 -13.22
N ASN A 33 0.33 -22.43 -13.46
CA ASN A 33 -1.01 -21.90 -13.27
C ASN A 33 -1.26 -21.53 -11.80
N ARG A 34 -0.97 -22.42 -10.85
CA ARG A 34 -1.10 -22.13 -9.41
C ARG A 34 -0.27 -20.93 -8.99
N LYS A 35 0.96 -20.82 -9.50
CA LYS A 35 1.83 -19.67 -9.21
C LYS A 35 1.22 -18.37 -9.76
N THR A 36 0.72 -18.41 -10.99
CA THR A 36 0.08 -17.26 -11.65
C THR A 36 -1.18 -16.83 -10.90
N GLU A 37 -2.01 -17.79 -10.48
CA GLU A 37 -3.21 -17.53 -9.68
C GLU A 37 -2.87 -16.91 -8.33
N HIS A 38 -1.84 -17.42 -7.65
CA HIS A 38 -1.39 -16.86 -6.39
C HIS A 38 -0.91 -15.40 -6.56
N ILE A 39 -0.09 -15.12 -7.57
CA ILE A 39 0.38 -13.74 -7.84
C ILE A 39 -0.80 -12.83 -8.20
N LYS A 40 -1.75 -13.30 -9.01
CA LYS A 40 -2.99 -12.55 -9.32
C LYS A 40 -3.77 -12.23 -8.05
N ALA A 41 -3.92 -13.19 -7.14
CA ALA A 41 -4.59 -12.97 -5.87
C ALA A 41 -3.86 -11.93 -5.01
N GLN A 42 -2.52 -12.02 -4.91
CA GLN A 42 -1.73 -11.01 -4.20
C GLN A 42 -1.89 -9.61 -4.78
N VAL A 43 -1.89 -9.46 -6.12
CA VAL A 43 -2.10 -8.16 -6.77
C VAL A 43 -3.51 -7.64 -6.52
N ASN A 44 -4.53 -8.47 -6.68
CA ASN A 44 -5.92 -8.02 -6.62
C ASN A 44 -6.39 -7.74 -5.19
N ASN A 45 -5.96 -8.55 -4.21
CA ASN A 45 -6.49 -8.49 -2.85
C ASN A 45 -5.62 -7.67 -1.91
N LEU A 46 -4.32 -7.53 -2.19
CA LEU A 46 -3.38 -6.85 -1.31
C LEU A 46 -2.65 -5.70 -1.99
N TYR A 47 -1.70 -5.98 -2.90
CA TYR A 47 -0.76 -4.97 -3.38
C TYR A 47 -1.41 -3.91 -4.28
N GLY A 48 -2.46 -4.23 -5.02
CA GLY A 48 -3.23 -3.27 -5.82
C GLY A 48 -4.00 -2.27 -4.96
N PRO A 49 -4.86 -2.73 -4.04
CA PRO A 49 -5.52 -1.85 -3.07
C PRO A 49 -4.54 -1.03 -2.22
N LEU A 50 -3.46 -1.65 -1.72
CA LEU A 50 -2.42 -0.93 -0.99
C LEU A 50 -1.76 0.15 -1.86
N TYR A 51 -1.43 -0.16 -3.11
CA TYR A 51 -0.85 0.81 -4.05
C TYR A 51 -1.78 2.01 -4.27
N PHE A 52 -3.09 1.77 -4.40
CA PHE A 52 -4.08 2.83 -4.57
C PHE A 52 -4.09 3.81 -3.37
N PHE A 53 -4.25 3.29 -2.15
CA PHE A 53 -4.34 4.16 -0.95
C PHE A 53 -3.01 4.84 -0.60
N THR A 54 -1.89 4.14 -0.75
CA THR A 54 -0.56 4.74 -0.52
C THR A 54 -0.27 5.86 -1.52
N SER A 55 -0.59 5.65 -2.81
CA SER A 55 -0.43 6.68 -3.83
C SER A 55 -1.33 7.89 -3.56
N GLN A 56 -2.56 7.66 -3.09
CA GLN A 56 -3.47 8.74 -2.71
C GLN A 56 -2.90 9.53 -1.52
N ASN A 57 -2.34 8.87 -0.51
CA ASN A 57 -1.70 9.54 0.63
C ASN A 57 -0.53 10.42 0.21
N VAL A 58 0.31 9.95 -0.72
CA VAL A 58 1.41 10.74 -1.27
C VAL A 58 0.89 12.01 -1.96
N GLN A 59 -0.14 11.88 -2.81
CA GLN A 59 -0.74 13.03 -3.50
C GLN A 59 -1.41 14.02 -2.54
N LEU A 60 -2.12 13.53 -1.52
CA LEU A 60 -2.74 14.39 -0.50
C LEU A 60 -1.69 15.13 0.32
N LEU A 61 -0.58 14.48 0.65
CA LEU A 61 0.52 15.11 1.38
C LEU A 61 1.21 16.19 0.54
N GLU A 62 1.42 15.94 -0.76
CA GLU A 62 1.96 16.93 -1.69
C GLU A 62 1.02 18.12 -1.84
N LEU A 63 -0.28 17.88 -2.02
CA LEU A 63 -1.29 18.93 -2.08
C LEU A 63 -1.31 19.78 -0.80
N ASN A 64 -1.24 19.13 0.37
CA ASN A 64 -1.17 19.83 1.66
C ASN A 64 0.09 20.69 1.77
N ARG A 65 1.26 20.18 1.35
CA ARG A 65 2.51 20.96 1.32
C ARG A 65 2.42 22.18 0.42
N ASN A 66 1.87 22.02 -0.79
CA ASN A 66 1.69 23.13 -1.73
C ASN A 66 0.73 24.18 -1.17
N LEU A 67 -0.37 23.75 -0.55
CA LEU A 67 -1.32 24.64 0.11
C LEU A 67 -0.66 25.41 1.26
N MET A 68 0.12 24.74 2.12
CA MET A 68 0.80 25.38 3.24
C MET A 68 1.94 26.31 2.80
N SER A 69 2.60 26.01 1.67
CA SER A 69 3.57 26.92 1.06
C SER A 69 2.89 28.22 0.62
N ALA A 70 1.80 28.11 -0.15
CA ALA A 70 1.03 29.27 -0.60
C ALA A 70 0.44 30.07 0.58
N TYR A 71 -0.02 29.37 1.63
CA TYR A 71 -0.46 30.00 2.88
C TYR A 71 0.64 30.84 3.53
N ASN A 72 1.88 30.32 3.59
CA ASN A 72 2.99 31.07 4.18
C ASN A 72 3.33 32.30 3.34
N ASP A 73 3.42 32.13 2.01
CA ASP A 73 3.75 33.21 1.07
C ASP A 73 2.72 34.36 1.13
N GLU A 74 1.43 34.02 1.25
CA GLU A 74 0.33 34.98 1.27
C GLU A 74 0.14 35.59 2.67
N TYR A 75 0.07 34.80 3.74
CA TYR A 75 -0.40 35.29 5.03
C TYR A 75 0.70 35.49 6.08
N VAL A 76 1.78 34.71 6.04
CA VAL A 76 2.81 34.72 7.09
C VAL A 76 3.95 35.67 6.73
N ASP A 77 4.38 35.66 5.47
CA ASP A 77 5.55 36.41 5.01
C ASP A 77 5.23 37.86 4.61
N GLN A 78 3.95 38.27 4.72
CA GLN A 78 3.49 39.62 4.38
C GLN A 78 3.33 40.51 5.63
N ASN A 79 3.68 41.79 5.49
CA ASN A 79 3.41 42.81 6.51
C ASN A 79 2.01 43.41 6.32
N TRP A 80 1.01 42.71 6.84
CA TRP A 80 -0.38 43.16 6.77
C TRP A 80 -0.66 44.41 7.62
N ALA A 81 -1.60 45.24 7.17
CA ALA A 81 -2.03 46.41 7.92
C ALA A 81 -2.76 46.01 9.22
N LEU A 82 -2.43 46.68 10.34
CA LEU A 82 -3.03 46.44 11.67
C LEU A 82 -4.49 46.94 11.81
N ALA A 83 -5.14 47.31 10.70
CA ALA A 83 -6.52 47.77 10.73
C ALA A 83 -7.44 46.61 11.15
N PRO A 84 -8.39 46.81 12.08
CA PRO A 84 -9.24 45.73 12.61
C PRO A 84 -10.00 44.94 11.53
N GLU A 85 -10.50 45.61 10.49
CA GLU A 85 -11.23 44.96 9.39
C GLU A 85 -10.31 44.08 8.53
N THR A 86 -9.10 44.55 8.23
CA THR A 86 -8.07 43.77 7.51
C THR A 86 -7.65 42.55 8.31
N GLN A 87 -7.39 42.71 9.61
CA GLN A 87 -7.01 41.58 10.47
C GLN A 87 -8.14 40.55 10.59
N LYS A 88 -9.40 40.99 10.62
CA LYS A 88 -10.55 40.08 10.66
C LYS A 88 -10.65 39.25 9.39
N SER A 89 -10.55 39.86 8.21
CA SER A 89 -10.58 39.13 6.92
C SER A 89 -9.45 38.10 6.85
N ILE A 90 -8.23 38.49 7.21
CA ILE A 90 -7.06 37.60 7.24
C ILE A 90 -7.30 36.43 8.19
N ASN A 91 -7.85 36.67 9.39
CA ASN A 91 -8.14 35.59 10.34
C ASN A 91 -9.18 34.59 9.80
N GLU A 92 -10.20 35.07 9.08
CA GLU A 92 -11.24 34.21 8.48
C GLU A 92 -10.67 33.36 7.34
N GLU A 93 -9.88 33.97 6.45
CA GLU A 93 -9.24 33.29 5.32
C GLU A 93 -8.16 32.28 5.77
N THR A 94 -7.35 32.67 6.76
CA THR A 94 -6.33 31.79 7.34
C THR A 94 -6.95 30.59 8.06
N SER A 95 -8.02 30.80 8.84
CA SER A 95 -8.77 29.71 9.47
C SER A 95 -9.33 28.74 8.43
N THR A 96 -9.94 29.28 7.37
CA THR A 96 -10.50 28.46 6.28
C THR A 96 -9.41 27.63 5.60
N THR A 97 -8.25 28.24 5.34
CA THR A 97 -7.10 27.53 4.72
C THR A 97 -6.58 26.42 5.61
N ILE A 98 -6.45 26.66 6.92
CA ILE A 98 -6.05 25.65 7.90
C ILE A 98 -7.08 24.51 7.97
N ASP A 99 -8.38 24.80 7.91
CA ASP A 99 -9.43 23.78 7.92
C ASP A 99 -9.38 22.88 6.67
N ILE A 100 -9.09 23.46 5.50
CA ILE A 100 -8.86 22.70 4.26
C ILE A 100 -7.63 21.81 4.41
N ALA A 101 -6.52 22.35 4.92
CA ALA A 101 -5.29 21.59 5.15
C ALA A 101 -5.53 20.40 6.11
N ASN A 102 -6.24 20.63 7.21
CA ASN A 102 -6.65 19.61 8.17
C ASN A 102 -7.54 18.54 7.53
N THR A 103 -8.38 18.91 6.56
CA THR A 103 -9.23 17.96 5.84
C THR A 103 -8.39 16.98 5.01
N TYR A 104 -7.30 17.42 4.38
CA TYR A 104 -6.39 16.50 3.69
C TYR A 104 -5.71 15.51 4.65
N VAL A 105 -5.27 15.99 5.82
CA VAL A 105 -4.70 15.12 6.87
C VAL A 105 -5.72 14.09 7.35
N LYS A 106 -6.98 14.48 7.57
CA LYS A 106 -8.05 13.55 7.94
C LYS A 106 -8.28 12.45 6.90
N ASN A 107 -8.20 12.79 5.61
CA ASN A 107 -8.30 11.79 4.53
C ASN A 107 -7.11 10.83 4.53
N ILE A 108 -5.89 11.30 4.81
CA ILE A 108 -4.71 10.44 4.97
C ILE A 108 -4.91 9.45 6.12
N ILE A 109 -5.43 9.90 7.27
CA ILE A 109 -5.75 9.04 8.43
C ILE A 109 -6.80 7.99 8.05
N ALA A 110 -7.88 8.38 7.37
CA ALA A 110 -8.91 7.46 6.92
C ALA A 110 -8.37 6.41 5.94
N ASN A 111 -7.44 6.79 5.07
CA ASN A 111 -6.75 5.85 4.19
C ASN A 111 -5.83 4.90 4.95
N ASN A 112 -5.13 5.37 5.99
CA ASN A 112 -4.30 4.51 6.84
C ASN A 112 -5.12 3.46 7.57
N GLN A 113 -6.32 3.79 8.03
CA GLN A 113 -7.26 2.82 8.59
C GLN A 113 -7.61 1.73 7.57
N LYS A 114 -7.96 2.12 6.34
CA LYS A 114 -8.23 1.15 5.25
C LYS A 114 -7.01 0.31 4.89
N ILE A 115 -5.81 0.89 4.90
CA ILE A 115 -4.56 0.16 4.70
C ILE A 115 -4.38 -0.90 5.77
N VAL A 116 -4.59 -0.56 7.05
CA VAL A 116 -4.48 -1.52 8.16
C VAL A 116 -5.55 -2.61 8.05
N GLU A 117 -6.78 -2.26 7.71
CA GLU A 117 -7.85 -3.25 7.45
C GLU A 117 -7.46 -4.20 6.32
N LEU A 118 -6.89 -3.70 5.22
CA LEU A 118 -6.40 -4.52 4.12
C LEU A 118 -5.31 -5.48 4.59
N LEU A 119 -4.32 -5.00 5.34
CA LEU A 119 -3.23 -5.82 5.87
C LEU A 119 -3.75 -6.94 6.80
N GLN A 120 -4.72 -6.62 7.66
CA GLN A 120 -5.30 -7.58 8.60
C GLN A 120 -6.16 -8.63 7.89
N ASN A 121 -7.01 -8.21 6.95
CA ASN A 121 -7.96 -9.08 6.26
C ASN A 121 -7.32 -9.94 5.16
N ASN A 122 -6.11 -9.60 4.72
CA ASN A 122 -5.42 -10.24 3.59
C ASN A 122 -4.00 -10.69 3.97
N SER A 123 -3.80 -11.02 5.25
CA SER A 123 -2.48 -11.35 5.82
C SER A 123 -1.80 -12.54 5.13
N GLU A 124 -2.58 -13.47 4.59
CA GLU A 124 -2.13 -14.64 3.83
C GLU A 124 -1.47 -14.29 2.48
N TYR A 125 -1.68 -13.07 1.99
CA TYR A 125 -1.10 -12.58 0.74
C TYR A 125 0.16 -11.74 0.95
N ILE A 126 0.54 -11.46 2.21
CA ILE A 126 1.75 -10.71 2.56
C ILE A 126 2.98 -11.60 2.28
N ASP A 127 3.96 -11.07 1.55
CA ASP A 127 5.21 -11.79 1.38
C ASP A 127 5.98 -11.77 2.73
N PRO A 128 6.55 -12.89 3.20
CA PRO A 128 7.13 -12.99 4.53
C PRO A 128 8.15 -11.89 4.88
N GLU A 129 8.93 -11.45 3.91
CA GLU A 129 9.95 -10.40 4.04
C GLU A 129 9.40 -8.99 4.24
N ASP A 130 8.12 -8.75 3.94
CA ASP A 130 7.49 -7.42 4.03
C ASP A 130 6.86 -7.16 5.41
N ASN A 131 6.72 -8.20 6.24
CA ASN A 131 6.01 -8.15 7.53
C ASN A 131 6.50 -7.04 8.46
N ASP A 132 7.81 -6.85 8.58
CA ASP A 132 8.38 -5.84 9.48
C ASP A 132 7.96 -4.43 9.10
N VAL A 133 7.95 -4.12 7.80
CA VAL A 133 7.53 -2.80 7.28
C VAL A 133 6.02 -2.61 7.51
N PHE A 134 5.23 -3.65 7.29
CA PHE A 134 3.78 -3.61 7.47
C PHE A 134 3.40 -3.45 8.95
N HIS A 135 4.07 -4.15 9.86
CA HIS A 135 3.87 -4.00 11.29
C HIS A 135 4.14 -2.58 11.78
N LYS A 136 5.17 -1.90 11.27
CA LYS A 136 5.43 -0.49 11.64
C LYS A 136 4.24 0.42 11.29
N VAL A 137 3.61 0.22 10.14
CA VAL A 137 2.41 0.99 9.74
C VAL A 137 1.23 0.69 10.65
N VAL A 138 1.01 -0.59 10.98
CA VAL A 138 -0.06 -0.99 11.92
C VAL A 138 0.16 -0.36 13.29
N ILE A 139 1.40 -0.39 13.80
CA ILE A 139 1.75 0.22 15.09
C ILE A 139 1.54 1.73 15.07
N ASP A 140 1.97 2.43 14.02
CA ASP A 140 1.73 3.88 13.93
C ASP A 140 0.25 4.22 13.92
N ASN A 141 -0.57 3.46 13.18
CA ASN A 141 -2.01 3.67 13.16
C ASN A 141 -2.64 3.41 14.54
N ILE A 142 -2.22 2.36 15.25
CA ILE A 142 -2.68 2.09 16.62
C ILE A 142 -2.28 3.24 17.55
N ARG A 143 -1.03 3.69 17.47
CA ARG A 143 -0.54 4.82 18.27
C ARG A 143 -1.33 6.09 17.96
N ASP A 144 -1.64 6.36 16.70
CA ASP A 144 -2.46 7.51 16.30
C ASP A 144 -3.85 7.47 16.97
N MET A 145 -4.51 6.31 16.92
CA MET A 145 -5.84 6.11 17.51
C MET A 145 -5.86 6.15 19.05
N VAL A 146 -4.78 5.71 19.70
CA VAL A 146 -4.71 5.60 21.17
C VAL A 146 -4.16 6.88 21.79
N GLU A 147 -3.10 7.43 21.21
CA GLU A 147 -2.34 8.55 21.78
C GLU A 147 -2.93 9.92 21.42
N LYS A 148 -3.90 9.99 20.49
CA LYS A 148 -4.58 11.24 20.12
C LYS A 148 -6.08 11.19 20.39
N GLU A 149 -6.65 12.35 20.65
CA GLU A 149 -8.09 12.58 20.69
C GLU A 149 -8.65 12.74 19.27
N GLU A 150 -9.97 12.67 19.11
CA GLU A 150 -10.65 13.00 17.83
C GLU A 150 -10.34 14.43 17.36
N SER A 151 -10.03 15.34 18.30
CA SER A 151 -9.59 16.71 18.04
C SER A 151 -8.17 16.79 17.43
N GLY A 152 -7.44 15.68 17.37
CA GLY A 152 -6.02 15.60 17.00
C GLY A 152 -5.06 15.95 18.14
N LYS A 153 -5.58 16.33 19.31
CA LYS A 153 -4.76 16.66 20.48
C LYS A 153 -4.11 15.41 21.05
N LEU A 154 -2.84 15.52 21.40
CA LEU A 154 -2.09 14.44 22.05
C LEU A 154 -2.63 14.21 23.48
N ARG A 155 -3.03 12.97 23.76
CA ARG A 155 -3.41 12.45 25.09
C ARG A 155 -2.17 12.09 25.91
N THR A 156 -1.15 11.53 25.23
CA THR A 156 0.12 11.18 25.86
C THR A 156 0.84 12.44 26.34
N PRO A 157 1.39 12.47 27.57
CA PRO A 157 2.22 13.58 28.01
C PRO A 157 3.38 13.84 27.04
N PHE A 158 3.59 15.10 26.64
CA PHE A 158 4.53 15.47 25.57
C PHE A 158 5.95 14.89 25.75
N MET A 159 6.48 14.92 26.98
CA MET A 159 7.82 14.39 27.26
C MET A 159 7.90 12.86 27.08
N VAL A 160 6.81 12.14 27.37
CA VAL A 160 6.73 10.69 27.12
C VAL A 160 6.65 10.42 25.63
N TYR A 161 5.78 11.12 24.90
CA TYR A 161 5.66 11.01 23.45
C TYR A 161 7.00 11.21 22.74
N LYS A 162 7.72 12.27 23.11
CA LYS A 162 9.05 12.57 22.55
C LYS A 162 10.07 11.46 22.80
N SER A 163 9.99 10.77 23.94
CA SER A 163 10.90 9.66 24.27
C SER A 163 10.60 8.37 23.50
N VAL A 164 9.33 8.12 23.17
CA VAL A 164 8.88 6.95 22.40
C VAL A 164 9.13 7.13 20.90
N GLY A 165 9.06 8.38 20.43
CA GLY A 165 9.30 8.74 19.03
C GLY A 165 8.02 9.03 18.26
N ASP A 166 8.20 9.59 17.07
CA ASP A 166 7.14 10.14 16.25
C ASP A 166 6.19 9.05 15.70
N ILE A 167 4.96 9.47 15.42
CA ILE A 167 3.96 8.66 14.72
C ILE A 167 3.97 9.11 13.26
N PHE A 168 4.23 8.20 12.33
CA PHE A 168 4.29 8.52 10.92
C PHE A 168 2.94 8.28 10.25
N PHE A 169 2.33 9.34 9.71
CA PHE A 169 1.15 9.22 8.86
C PHE A 169 1.46 8.60 7.50
N VAL A 170 2.70 8.78 7.02
CA VAL A 170 3.17 8.23 5.75
C VAL A 170 4.60 7.75 5.95
N ARG A 171 4.83 6.45 5.77
CA ARG A 171 6.17 5.86 5.79
C ARG A 171 6.66 5.69 4.36
N GLN A 172 7.77 6.36 4.03
CA GLN A 172 8.38 6.24 2.72
C GLN A 172 8.78 4.79 2.38
N GLU A 173 9.38 4.08 3.36
CA GLU A 173 9.73 2.66 3.23
C GLU A 173 8.53 1.77 2.85
N PHE A 174 7.34 2.05 3.41
CA PHE A 174 6.12 1.30 3.11
C PHE A 174 5.61 1.59 1.70
N ASN A 175 5.56 2.87 1.32
CA ASN A 175 5.09 3.28 0.00
C ASN A 175 5.98 2.70 -1.10
N GLU A 176 7.31 2.83 -0.96
CA GLU A 176 8.26 2.29 -1.93
C GLU A 176 8.13 0.77 -2.06
N LEU A 177 8.00 0.06 -0.94
CA LEU A 177 7.80 -1.39 -0.95
C LEU A 177 6.52 -1.76 -1.72
N VAL A 178 5.39 -1.13 -1.39
CA VAL A 178 4.10 -1.43 -2.02
C VAL A 178 4.15 -1.15 -3.53
N ILE A 179 4.72 -0.01 -3.95
CA ILE A 179 4.90 0.34 -5.36
C ILE A 179 5.75 -0.72 -6.06
N ASN A 180 6.91 -1.06 -5.50
CA ASN A 180 7.83 -2.02 -6.09
C ASN A 180 7.20 -3.41 -6.21
N LYS A 181 6.48 -3.87 -5.17
CA LYS A 181 5.78 -5.16 -5.18
C LYS A 181 4.65 -5.20 -6.20
N PHE A 182 3.84 -4.15 -6.26
CA PHE A 182 2.76 -4.03 -7.26
C PHE A 182 3.31 -4.07 -8.69
N LEU A 183 4.35 -3.29 -8.99
CA LEU A 183 4.97 -3.27 -10.32
C LEU A 183 5.65 -4.59 -10.67
N SER A 184 6.42 -5.16 -9.74
CA SER A 184 7.14 -6.43 -9.94
C SER A 184 6.16 -7.57 -10.23
N LYS A 185 5.10 -7.71 -9.42
CA LYS A 185 4.10 -8.78 -9.59
C LYS A 185 3.30 -8.60 -10.88
N ASN A 186 2.91 -7.37 -11.25
CA ASN A 186 2.28 -7.12 -12.55
C ASN A 186 3.20 -7.45 -13.73
N ASN A 187 4.50 -7.14 -13.64
CA ASN A 187 5.46 -7.50 -14.66
C ASN A 187 5.68 -9.02 -14.76
N GLU A 188 5.60 -9.74 -13.64
CA GLU A 188 5.62 -11.20 -13.65
C GLU A 188 4.39 -11.78 -14.35
N LEU A 189 3.19 -11.25 -14.08
CA LEU A 189 1.95 -11.69 -14.74
C LEU A 189 1.97 -11.46 -16.25
N LYS A 190 2.62 -10.39 -16.74
CA LYS A 190 2.77 -10.13 -18.17
C LYS A 190 3.61 -11.18 -18.91
N LYS A 191 4.46 -11.95 -18.22
CA LYS A 191 5.26 -13.01 -18.87
C LYS A 191 4.41 -14.22 -19.28
N TYR A 192 3.18 -14.31 -18.78
CA TYR A 192 2.25 -15.40 -19.01
C TYR A 192 1.14 -15.02 -20.01
N HIS A 193 1.21 -13.83 -20.61
CA HIS A 193 0.32 -13.31 -21.65
C HIS A 193 1.12 -12.95 -22.91
#